data_AF-D3E4L4-F1
#
_entry.id   AF-D3E4L4-F1
#
_cell.length_a   1.000
_cell.length_b   1.000
_cell.length_c   1.000
_cell.angle_alpha   90.00
_cell.angle_beta   90.00
_cell.angle_gamma   90.00
#
_symmetry.space_group_name_H-M   'P 1'
#
loop_
_entity.id
_entity.type
_entity.pdbx_description
1 polymer ?
#
loop_
_entity_poly.entity_id
_entity_poly.type
_entity_poly.pdbx_seq_one_letter_code
_entity_poly.pdbx_strand_id
1 'polypeptide(L)'
;MLPVFIPNLPDCEYQYGEKPLTADQIIQFARDYEEWLIVDLEHEFLYTGQVIGTVIKSHVNTEPVTVKFIDSTPREYPTGTWFVTLKITNQDVIQGIHNEHYTGGSATTIEREDTDKLRKILNVPITSTTKSKIKRIPISEIKNPVVITISIVHSPCVPLANFVV
;
A
#
# COMPACT_ATOMS: atom_id res chain seq x y z
N MET A 1 7.13 10.63 -3.10
CA MET A 1 5.68 10.32 -2.93
C MET A 1 5.37 9.08 -3.76
N LEU A 2 4.26 8.37 -3.53
CA LEU A 2 3.84 7.28 -4.41
C LEU A 2 2.30 7.19 -4.48
N PRO A 3 1.71 6.82 -5.62
CA PRO A 3 0.33 6.35 -5.70
C PRO A 3 0.24 4.94 -5.08
N VAL A 4 -0.88 4.64 -4.44
CA VAL A 4 -1.15 3.31 -3.85
C VAL A 4 -2.20 2.58 -4.68
N PHE A 5 -3.34 3.23 -4.91
CA PHE A 5 -4.41 2.75 -5.77
C PHE A 5 -4.82 3.82 -6.77
N ILE A 6 -5.14 3.39 -7.98
CA ILE A 6 -5.53 4.24 -9.11
C ILE A 6 -6.90 3.74 -9.61
N PRO A 7 -7.93 4.60 -9.64
CA PRO A 7 -9.28 4.20 -10.02
C PRO A 7 -9.36 3.54 -11.40
N ASN A 8 -10.18 2.50 -11.49
CA ASN A 8 -10.52 1.76 -12.70
C ASN A 8 -9.31 1.13 -13.43
N LEU A 9 -8.15 1.06 -12.78
CA LEU A 9 -6.97 0.41 -13.31
C LEU A 9 -6.91 -1.04 -12.82
N PRO A 10 -6.78 -2.04 -13.72
CA PRO A 10 -6.59 -3.43 -13.32
C PRO A 10 -5.23 -3.59 -12.64
N ASP A 11 -5.19 -4.35 -11.55
CA ASP A 11 -3.96 -4.72 -10.88
C ASP A 11 -3.40 -6.06 -11.40
N CYS A 12 -2.34 -6.54 -10.77
CA CYS A 12 -1.69 -7.81 -11.12
C CYS A 12 -2.56 -9.05 -10.88
N GLU A 13 -3.65 -8.95 -10.10
CA GLU A 13 -4.59 -10.03 -9.81
C GLU A 13 -5.85 -9.98 -10.69
N TYR A 14 -5.98 -8.99 -11.59
CA TYR A 14 -7.11 -8.87 -12.52
C TYR A 14 -7.39 -10.13 -13.34
N GLN A 15 -6.33 -10.81 -13.80
CA GLN A 15 -6.45 -12.08 -14.55
C GLN A 15 -7.03 -13.24 -13.72
N TYR A 16 -7.04 -13.11 -12.38
CA TYR A 16 -7.60 -14.08 -11.44
C TYR A 16 -8.98 -13.67 -10.92
N GLY A 17 -9.59 -12.61 -11.47
CA GLY A 17 -10.94 -12.17 -11.12
C GLY A 17 -10.99 -11.00 -10.14
N GLU A 18 -9.85 -10.36 -9.83
CA GLU A 18 -9.86 -9.05 -9.17
C GLU A 18 -10.61 -8.04 -10.05
N LYS A 19 -11.34 -7.11 -9.41
CA LYS A 19 -12.03 -6.03 -10.10
C LYS A 19 -11.27 -4.73 -9.88
N PRO A 20 -11.10 -3.89 -10.91
CA PRO A 20 -10.54 -2.56 -10.74
C PRO A 20 -11.33 -1.79 -9.68
N LEU A 21 -10.62 -1.15 -8.76
CA LEU A 21 -11.23 -0.40 -7.68
C LEU A 21 -11.85 0.90 -8.20
N THR A 22 -13.02 1.27 -7.69
CA THR A 22 -13.61 2.58 -7.94
C THR A 22 -12.97 3.66 -7.07
N ALA A 23 -13.14 4.93 -7.44
CA ALA A 23 -12.69 6.06 -6.62
C ALA A 23 -13.27 6.01 -5.20
N ASP A 24 -14.55 5.66 -5.04
CA ASP A 24 -15.20 5.56 -3.72
C ASP A 24 -14.58 4.47 -2.85
N GLN A 25 -14.26 3.30 -3.44
CA GLN A 25 -13.57 2.23 -2.72
C GLN A 25 -12.18 2.68 -2.27
N ILE A 26 -11.46 3.40 -3.13
CA ILE A 26 -10.12 3.93 -2.82
C ILE A 26 -10.20 4.98 -1.72
N ILE A 27 -11.21 5.86 -1.72
CA ILE A 27 -11.44 6.83 -0.64
C ILE A 27 -11.69 6.10 0.69
N GLN A 28 -12.49 5.04 0.68
CA GLN A 28 -12.74 4.25 1.87
C GLN A 28 -11.46 3.58 2.39
N PHE A 29 -10.65 3.00 1.51
CA PHE A 29 -9.35 2.42 1.87
C PHE A 29 -8.37 3.44 2.43
N ALA A 30 -8.28 4.62 1.82
CA ALA A 30 -7.42 5.69 2.30
C ALA A 30 -7.81 6.13 3.72
N ARG A 31 -9.12 6.22 4.01
CA ARG A 31 -9.66 6.53 5.34
C ARG A 31 -9.39 5.42 6.35
N ASP A 32 -9.65 4.18 5.99
CA ASP A 32 -9.42 3.03 6.88
C ASP A 32 -7.93 2.91 7.26
N TYR A 33 -7.03 3.21 6.32
CA TYR A 33 -5.59 3.18 6.56
C TYR A 33 -5.10 4.26 7.53
N GLU A 34 -5.85 5.35 7.76
CA GLU A 34 -5.48 6.39 8.75
C GLU A 34 -5.36 5.83 10.17
N GLU A 35 -6.03 4.71 10.48
CA GLU A 35 -5.92 4.02 11.77
C GLU A 35 -4.64 3.19 11.92
N TRP A 36 -3.90 2.95 10.83
CA TRP A 36 -2.75 2.05 10.79
C TRP A 36 -1.44 2.76 10.54
N LEU A 37 -1.35 3.51 9.43
CA LEU A 37 -0.15 4.26 9.03
C LEU A 37 1.15 3.42 9.03
N ILE A 38 1.04 2.10 8.84
CA ILE A 38 2.17 1.18 8.83
C ILE A 38 2.80 1.16 7.44
N VAL A 39 4.12 1.34 7.40
CA VAL A 39 4.94 1.23 6.19
C VAL A 39 5.89 0.05 6.36
N ASP A 40 5.78 -0.95 5.50
CA ASP A 40 6.61 -2.16 5.53
C ASP A 40 7.34 -2.39 4.20
N LEU A 41 8.05 -3.50 4.11
CA LEU A 41 8.82 -3.89 2.93
C LEU A 41 8.25 -5.21 2.40
N GLU A 42 8.04 -5.32 1.09
CA GLU A 42 7.70 -6.58 0.40
C GLU A 42 6.52 -7.37 1.00
N HIS A 43 5.53 -6.67 1.59
CA HIS A 43 4.37 -7.26 2.25
C HIS A 43 4.74 -8.24 3.39
N GLU A 44 5.83 -7.93 4.10
CA GLU A 44 6.39 -8.79 5.14
C GLU A 44 5.87 -8.47 6.55
N PHE A 45 5.16 -7.36 6.75
CA PHE A 45 4.74 -6.92 8.10
C PHE A 45 4.02 -8.01 8.88
N LEU A 46 3.10 -8.74 8.24
CA LEU A 46 2.32 -9.80 8.87
C LEU A 46 3.16 -11.00 9.34
N TYR A 47 4.42 -11.10 8.90
CA TYR A 47 5.39 -12.14 9.26
C TYR A 47 6.51 -11.63 10.17
N THR A 48 6.97 -10.39 9.97
CA THR A 48 8.16 -9.83 10.63
C THR A 48 7.83 -8.79 11.69
N GLY A 49 6.67 -8.13 11.58
CA GLY A 49 6.31 -6.98 12.40
C GLY A 49 7.15 -5.73 12.15
N GLN A 50 8.02 -5.74 11.14
CA GLN A 50 8.96 -4.65 10.91
C GLN A 50 8.29 -3.47 10.19
N VAL A 51 8.57 -2.28 10.70
CA VAL A 51 8.16 -1.00 10.12
C VAL A 51 9.41 -0.27 9.65
N ILE A 52 9.42 0.19 8.40
CA ILE A 52 10.61 0.76 7.74
C ILE A 52 10.55 2.28 7.59
N GLY A 53 9.43 2.90 7.94
CA GLY A 53 9.21 4.33 7.80
C GLY A 53 7.89 4.79 8.39
N THR A 54 7.57 6.06 8.12
CA THR A 54 6.36 6.73 8.62
C THR A 54 5.63 7.44 7.49
N VAL A 55 4.30 7.47 7.56
CA VAL A 55 3.47 8.27 6.64
C VAL A 55 3.51 9.74 7.07
N ILE A 56 3.89 10.63 6.14
CA ILE A 56 3.91 12.08 6.33
C ILE A 56 2.60 12.71 5.84
N LYS A 57 2.04 12.18 4.75
CA LYS A 57 0.79 12.65 4.17
C LYS A 57 0.09 11.48 3.47
N SER A 58 -1.21 11.37 3.66
CA SER A 58 -2.11 10.47 2.92
C SER A 58 -3.23 11.34 2.35
N HIS A 59 -3.50 11.23 1.05
CA HIS A 59 -4.61 11.98 0.45
C HIS A 59 -5.10 11.34 -0.85
N VAL A 60 -6.38 11.54 -1.13
CA VAL A 60 -7.00 11.20 -2.42
C VAL A 60 -7.21 12.49 -3.20
N ASN A 61 -6.80 12.52 -4.47
CA ASN A 61 -6.98 13.71 -5.30
C ASN A 61 -8.46 13.89 -5.72
N THR A 62 -8.94 15.13 -5.66
CA THR A 62 -10.32 15.49 -6.04
C THR A 62 -10.44 15.89 -7.52
N GLU A 63 -9.32 16.17 -8.18
CA GLU A 63 -9.21 16.54 -9.58
C GLU A 63 -8.03 15.77 -10.20
N PRO A 64 -7.99 15.55 -11.53
CA PRO A 64 -6.83 14.93 -12.17
C PRO A 64 -5.55 15.69 -11.83
N VAL A 65 -4.48 14.96 -11.54
CA VAL A 65 -3.18 15.55 -11.17
C VAL A 65 -2.10 15.08 -12.11
N THR A 66 -1.22 15.98 -12.52
CA THR A 66 0.02 15.63 -13.22
C THR A 66 1.17 15.66 -12.21
N VAL A 67 1.85 14.53 -12.06
CA VAL A 67 3.06 14.41 -11.22
C VAL A 67 4.22 13.95 -12.07
N LYS A 68 5.45 14.31 -11.67
CA LYS A 68 6.65 13.89 -12.37
C LYS A 68 7.17 12.61 -11.75
N PHE A 69 7.64 11.68 -12.58
CA PHE A 69 8.41 10.54 -12.08
C PHE A 69 9.83 10.95 -11.72
N ILE A 70 10.58 10.00 -11.14
CA ILE A 70 12.03 10.12 -10.91
C ILE A 70 12.77 10.43 -12.23
N ASP A 71 12.29 9.92 -13.37
CA ASP A 71 12.83 10.19 -14.71
C ASP A 71 12.41 11.56 -15.29
N SER A 72 11.71 12.39 -14.52
CA SER A 72 11.12 13.67 -14.94
C SER A 72 10.01 13.60 -15.99
N THR A 73 9.54 12.41 -16.36
CA THR A 73 8.41 12.23 -17.27
C THR A 73 7.11 12.60 -16.56
N PRO A 74 6.30 13.53 -17.09
CA PRO A 74 5.01 13.84 -16.52
C PRO A 74 4.04 12.68 -16.74
N ARG A 75 3.29 12.32 -15.70
CA ARG A 75 2.19 11.36 -15.76
C ARG A 75 0.94 11.94 -15.13
N GLU A 76 -0.17 11.74 -15.81
CA GLU A 76 -1.49 12.15 -15.34
C GLU A 76 -2.13 11.02 -14.54
N TYR A 77 -2.70 11.37 -13.40
CA TYR A 77 -3.46 10.46 -12.55
C TYR A 77 -4.90 10.96 -12.44
N PRO A 78 -5.90 10.08 -12.61
CA PRO A 78 -7.30 10.46 -12.57
C PRO A 78 -7.73 10.88 -11.16
N THR A 79 -8.83 11.63 -11.06
CA THR A 79 -9.54 11.89 -9.80
C THR A 79 -9.81 10.58 -9.05
N GLY A 80 -9.57 10.56 -7.74
CA GLY A 80 -9.77 9.38 -6.89
C GLY A 80 -8.52 8.52 -6.69
N THR A 81 -7.38 8.90 -7.27
CA THR A 81 -6.08 8.30 -7.00
C THR A 81 -5.63 8.59 -5.57
N TRP A 82 -5.26 7.54 -4.85
CA TRP A 82 -4.72 7.66 -3.50
C TRP A 82 -3.20 7.78 -3.53
N PHE A 83 -2.69 8.86 -2.97
CA PHE A 83 -1.26 9.13 -2.83
C PHE A 83 -0.83 9.13 -1.37
N VAL A 84 0.35 8.58 -1.13
CA VAL A 84 1.05 8.70 0.15
C VAL A 84 2.45 9.30 0.00
N THR A 85 2.82 10.12 0.97
CA THR A 85 4.17 10.63 1.16
C THR A 85 4.77 9.94 2.36
N LEU A 86 5.89 9.27 2.16
CA LEU A 86 6.55 8.45 3.17
C LEU A 86 7.88 9.09 3.57
N LYS A 87 8.25 8.95 4.84
CA LYS A 87 9.61 9.18 5.35
C LYS A 87 10.19 7.84 5.75
N ILE A 88 11.14 7.35 4.95
CA ILE A 88 11.83 6.08 5.19
C ILE A 88 13.06 6.35 6.06
N THR A 89 13.30 5.50 7.04
CA THR A 89 14.44 5.62 7.97
C THR A 89 15.48 4.52 7.77
N ASN A 90 15.08 3.39 7.21
CA ASN A 90 15.97 2.28 6.89
C ASN A 90 16.89 2.62 5.70
N GLN A 91 18.21 2.61 5.92
CA GLN A 91 19.21 2.98 4.92
C GLN A 91 19.28 2.00 3.74
N ASP A 92 19.12 0.70 3.98
CA ASP A 92 19.15 -0.31 2.92
C ASP A 92 17.95 -0.13 1.97
N VAL A 93 16.77 0.18 2.51
CA VAL A 93 15.59 0.51 1.70
C VAL A 93 15.81 1.80 0.90
N ILE A 94 16.35 2.84 1.53
CA ILE A 94 16.66 4.11 0.85
C ILE A 94 17.59 3.86 -0.33
N GLN A 95 18.66 3.09 -0.11
CA GLN A 95 19.60 2.74 -1.18
C GLN A 95 18.93 1.87 -2.26
N GLY A 96 18.04 0.95 -1.88
CA GLY A 96 17.25 0.16 -2.81
C GLY A 96 16.34 1.00 -3.70
N ILE A 97 15.74 2.07 -3.17
CA ILE A 97 14.95 3.02 -3.97
C ILE A 97 15.86 3.79 -4.94
N HIS A 98 17.01 4.30 -4.47
CA HIS A 98 17.96 5.03 -5.32
C HIS A 98 18.55 4.19 -6.45
N ASN A 99 18.72 2.90 -6.22
CA ASN A 99 19.21 1.95 -7.21
C ASN A 99 18.09 1.33 -8.06
N GLU A 100 16.86 1.84 -7.97
CA GLU A 100 15.67 1.34 -8.69
C GLU A 100 15.34 -0.13 -8.37
N HIS A 101 15.87 -0.68 -7.27
CA HIS A 101 15.50 -2.01 -6.79
C HIS A 101 14.10 -2.00 -6.18
N TYR A 102 13.70 -0.93 -5.50
CA TYR A 102 12.32 -0.74 -5.05
C TYR A 102 11.68 0.38 -5.85
N THR A 103 10.63 0.05 -6.59
CA THR A 103 10.09 0.98 -7.59
C THR A 103 8.78 1.63 -7.17
N GLY A 104 8.06 1.11 -6.18
CA GLY A 104 6.73 1.62 -5.86
C GLY A 104 6.14 1.15 -4.54
N GLY A 105 4.84 1.40 -4.40
CA GLY A 105 4.05 0.99 -3.24
C GLY A 105 2.97 -0.02 -3.60
N SER A 106 2.62 -0.85 -2.64
CA SER A 106 1.51 -1.79 -2.75
C SER A 106 0.84 -1.94 -1.39
N ALA A 107 -0.49 -1.97 -1.36
CA ALA A 107 -1.24 -2.10 -0.12
C ALA A 107 -1.39 -3.56 0.31
N THR A 108 -1.45 -3.82 1.61
CA THR A 108 -2.00 -5.09 2.13
C THR A 108 -3.39 -4.86 2.68
N THR A 109 -4.33 -5.66 2.17
CA THR A 109 -5.74 -5.63 2.55
C THR A 109 -6.09 -6.90 3.31
N ILE A 110 -6.87 -6.76 4.38
CA ILE A 110 -7.40 -7.88 5.18
C ILE A 110 -8.90 -7.70 5.43
N GLU A 111 -9.56 -8.73 5.95
CA GLU A 111 -10.92 -8.62 6.43
C GLU A 111 -10.99 -7.72 7.67
N ARG A 112 -11.98 -6.83 7.76
CA ARG A 112 -12.13 -5.91 8.89
C ARG A 112 -12.19 -6.63 10.23
N GLU A 113 -12.82 -7.80 10.31
CA GLU A 113 -12.91 -8.55 11.57
C GLU A 113 -11.55 -9.07 12.08
N ASP A 114 -10.56 -9.21 11.19
CA ASP A 114 -9.20 -9.63 11.55
C ASP A 114 -8.35 -8.48 12.08
N THR A 115 -8.80 -7.22 11.93
CA THR A 115 -8.10 -6.03 12.44
C THR A 115 -7.94 -6.05 13.96
N ASP A 116 -8.96 -6.45 14.70
CA ASP A 116 -8.91 -6.55 16.17
C ASP A 116 -7.94 -7.64 16.63
N LYS A 117 -7.83 -8.74 15.87
CA LYS A 117 -6.84 -9.79 16.14
C LYS A 117 -5.43 -9.26 15.90
N LEU A 118 -5.23 -8.53 14.80
CA LEU A 118 -3.95 -7.92 14.47
C LEU A 118 -3.54 -6.89 15.54
N ARG A 119 -4.42 -5.99 15.96
CA ARG A 119 -4.15 -5.01 17.04
C ARG A 119 -3.71 -5.67 18.34
N LYS A 120 -4.36 -6.79 18.73
CA LYS A 120 -3.95 -7.56 19.90
C LYS A 120 -2.55 -8.16 19.74
N ILE A 121 -2.19 -8.62 18.54
CA ILE A 121 -0.84 -9.14 18.25
C ILE A 121 0.19 -8.00 18.29
N LEU A 122 -0.10 -6.83 17.71
CA LEU A 122 0.84 -5.69 17.70
C LEU A 122 1.13 -5.13 19.09
N ASN A 123 0.20 -5.28 20.04
CA ASN A 123 0.41 -4.92 21.44
C ASN A 123 1.24 -5.95 22.23
N VAL A 124 1.68 -7.04 21.59
CA VAL A 124 2.51 -8.09 22.18
C VAL A 124 3.81 -8.17 21.36
N PRO A 125 4.99 -8.40 21.99
CA PRO A 125 6.23 -8.59 21.25
C PRO A 125 6.06 -9.72 20.21
N ILE A 126 6.20 -9.37 18.92
CA ILE A 126 6.05 -10.31 17.81
C ILE A 126 7.24 -11.27 17.86
N THR A 127 7.02 -12.45 18.42
CA THR A 127 7.96 -13.57 18.33
C THR A 127 7.63 -14.39 17.08
N SER A 128 8.62 -15.10 16.52
CA SER A 128 8.51 -15.86 15.26
C SER A 128 7.39 -16.91 15.21
N THR A 129 6.74 -17.19 16.34
CA THR A 129 5.59 -18.10 16.50
C THR A 129 4.23 -17.42 16.35
N THR A 130 4.14 -16.08 16.40
CA THR A 130 2.91 -15.32 16.19
C THR A 130 2.74 -14.93 14.71
N LYS A 131 2.98 -15.88 13.80
CA LYS A 131 2.67 -15.66 12.38
C LYS A 131 1.17 -15.55 12.24
N SER A 132 0.68 -14.39 11.81
CA SER A 132 -0.74 -14.24 11.50
C SER A 132 -1.07 -15.26 10.38
N LYS A 133 -2.03 -16.16 10.62
CA LYS A 133 -2.54 -17.10 9.59
C LYS A 133 -3.48 -16.38 8.62
N ILE A 134 -3.26 -15.09 8.39
CA ILE A 134 -4.09 -14.29 7.49
C ILE A 134 -3.75 -14.77 6.07
N LYS A 135 -4.72 -15.45 5.46
CA LYS A 135 -4.59 -15.99 4.11
C LYS A 135 -4.61 -14.81 3.13
N ARG A 136 -3.62 -14.75 2.23
CA ARG A 136 -3.72 -13.86 1.06
C ARG A 136 -4.84 -14.38 0.16
N ILE A 137 -5.86 -13.57 -0.03
CA ILE A 137 -6.96 -13.75 -0.98
C ILE A 137 -7.13 -12.45 -1.76
N PRO A 138 -7.60 -12.48 -3.01
CA PRO A 138 -7.85 -11.27 -3.79
C PRO A 138 -8.76 -10.30 -3.05
N ILE A 139 -8.60 -8.99 -3.27
CA ILE A 139 -9.42 -7.98 -2.56
C ILE A 139 -10.91 -8.19 -2.84
N SER A 140 -11.25 -8.67 -4.04
CA SER A 140 -12.62 -8.99 -4.45
C SER A 140 -13.26 -10.13 -3.67
N GLU A 141 -12.48 -10.98 -3.00
CA GLU A 141 -12.97 -12.08 -2.15
C GLU A 141 -13.09 -11.69 -0.67
N ILE A 142 -12.55 -10.53 -0.27
CA ILE A 142 -12.67 -10.00 1.08
C ILE A 142 -14.03 -9.28 1.21
N LYS A 143 -14.83 -9.63 2.23
CA LYS A 143 -16.20 -9.11 2.35
C LYS A 143 -16.22 -7.65 2.80
N ASN A 144 -15.39 -7.32 3.79
CA ASN A 144 -15.21 -5.96 4.29
C ASN A 144 -13.71 -5.63 4.32
N PRO A 145 -13.12 -5.33 3.15
CA PRO A 145 -11.69 -5.09 3.03
C PRO A 145 -11.23 -3.84 3.77
N VAL A 146 -10.08 -3.94 4.44
CA VAL A 146 -9.38 -2.87 5.14
C VAL A 146 -7.92 -2.89 4.77
N VAL A 147 -7.38 -1.75 4.35
CA VAL A 147 -5.94 -1.58 4.13
C VAL A 147 -5.24 -1.34 5.46
N ILE A 148 -4.24 -2.16 5.75
CA ILE A 148 -3.51 -2.12 7.03
C ILE A 148 -2.05 -1.69 6.88
N THR A 149 -1.44 -1.91 5.71
CA THR A 149 -0.06 -1.52 5.44
C THR A 149 0.07 -0.96 4.03
N ILE A 150 1.09 -0.14 3.84
CA ILE A 150 1.62 0.20 2.52
C ILE A 150 3.06 -0.30 2.49
N SER A 151 3.30 -1.26 1.61
CA SER A 151 4.61 -1.87 1.44
C SER A 151 5.38 -1.15 0.35
N ILE A 152 6.66 -0.88 0.60
CA ILE A 152 7.61 -0.59 -0.48
C ILE A 152 7.97 -1.90 -1.14
N VAL A 153 7.89 -1.96 -2.48
CA VAL A 153 8.03 -3.19 -3.24
C VAL A 153 8.91 -3.03 -4.47
N HIS A 154 9.51 -4.14 -4.91
CA HIS A 154 10.28 -4.23 -6.14
C HIS A 154 9.43 -3.84 -7.35
N SER A 155 8.23 -4.43 -7.45
CA SER A 155 7.25 -4.11 -8.49
C SER A 155 5.87 -3.93 -7.87
N PRO A 156 5.24 -2.75 -8.01
CA PRO A 156 3.87 -2.57 -7.55
C PRO A 156 2.89 -3.46 -8.33
N CYS A 157 1.87 -3.96 -7.64
CA CYS A 157 0.80 -4.74 -8.26
C CYS A 157 -0.11 -3.87 -9.13
N VAL A 158 -0.38 -2.64 -8.68
CA VAL A 158 -1.11 -1.63 -9.46
C VAL A 158 -0.15 -0.99 -10.46
N PRO A 159 -0.43 -1.03 -11.78
CA PRO A 159 0.40 -0.36 -12.76
C PRO A 159 0.51 1.14 -12.44
N LEU A 160 1.65 1.76 -12.72
CA LEU A 160 1.91 3.19 -12.47
C LEU A 160 1.96 3.61 -10.99
N ALA A 161 1.83 2.69 -10.02
CA ALA A 161 1.98 2.96 -8.58
C ALA A 161 3.46 3.02 -8.12
N ASN A 162 4.32 3.60 -8.95
CA ASN A 162 5.74 3.76 -8.64
C ASN A 162 6.02 5.10 -7.93
N PHE A 163 7.25 5.28 -7.44
CA PHE A 163 7.69 6.54 -6.84
C PHE A 163 7.60 7.72 -7.82
N VAL A 164 7.05 8.82 -7.31
CA VAL A 164 6.91 10.12 -7.99
C VAL A 164 7.52 11.24 -7.15
N VAL A 165 7.95 12.29 -7.84
CA VAL A 165 8.60 13.50 -7.30
C VAL A 165 7.60 14.64 -7.21
#